data_AF-A0A915ZTQ5-F1
#
_entry.id   AF-A0A915ZTQ5-F1
#
_cell.length_a   1.000
_cell.length_b   1.000
_cell.length_c   1.000
_cell.angle_alpha   90.00
_cell.angle_beta   90.00
_cell.angle_gamma   90.00
#
_symmetry.space_group_name_H-M   'P 1'
#
loop_
_entity.id
_entity.type
_entity.pdbx_description
1 polymer ?
#
loop_
_entity_poly.entity_id
_entity_poly.type
_entity_poly.pdbx_seq_one_letter_code
_entity_poly.pdbx_strand_id
1 'polypeptide(L)'
;MVNTREYIYVALDFEGLKSLERTPQEDMFLMLFNTVVSSLILFKNQFTINRDVSTMFQKFQDGAKLFESDPEIFQARLWIIIKDVPQVDENDIKREFQLKLSQLVKAEGEDNFITRMYKGGMNITPWPVFNDIAWFKNLAKIKKSLDKQKTKYENAKTFLQNTKVIMAKLKICDWGSLNENLIQIRVAMLKRLFPIAVSYGLEQKDPNIECLMNYDSGEQINDSIIDLCDILKDFKNSSKIETLKCNKKIPPNEFKHTGKHTHNENGFHYRDAKCRCEYYCTLSYKHKQKDHDTRHGNMTQTEFTGEDNEFEYLGHKLRVGDQGTFVLCNLFCKELGRHRHIDYCQNEEICKIENQNIQHINEKVSPNPDRSKDFISHKLYWERTGFKDPYSVQEQQEFTKYRSDSMRAQDKKPISRYPIYNDLIKEHDNRIGAVYQAVYYFVETRINSVRTNHNQMSLAMRDNISLILFNTKVIIPFENRDLTDLTVLLDIMLKQNAYGGTSYDLAIQKAGSLIETHFDPTKVNIIIFLSDGECGAPMKQLRAICEQNKAKGSPLYLYTQKA
;
A
#
# COMPACT_ATOMS: atom_id res chain seq x y z
N MET A 1 18.38 -5.55 -23.40
CA MET A 1 19.22 -4.33 -23.46
C MET A 1 19.59 -4.08 -24.92
N VAL A 2 19.68 -2.81 -25.33
CA VAL A 2 20.12 -2.45 -26.69
C VAL A 2 21.37 -1.58 -26.54
N ASN A 3 22.48 -2.03 -27.10
CA ASN A 3 23.76 -1.33 -27.02
C ASN A 3 23.98 -0.49 -28.28
N THR A 4 24.34 0.78 -28.10
CA THR A 4 24.75 1.69 -29.17
C THR A 4 26.18 2.17 -28.89
N ARG A 5 26.80 2.92 -29.81
CA ARG A 5 28.16 3.43 -29.59
C ARG A 5 28.27 4.40 -28.40
N GLU A 6 27.17 5.05 -28.04
CA GLU A 6 27.15 6.11 -27.00
C GLU A 6 26.30 5.74 -25.78
N TYR A 7 25.27 4.92 -25.95
CA TYR A 7 24.27 4.65 -24.91
C TYR A 7 23.88 3.17 -24.82
N ILE A 8 23.55 2.74 -23.60
CA ILE A 8 22.90 1.46 -23.34
C ILE A 8 21.45 1.71 -22.95
N TYR A 9 20.51 1.23 -23.75
CA TYR A 9 19.09 1.25 -23.41
C TYR A 9 18.74 0.01 -22.59
N VAL A 10 18.23 0.24 -21.38
CA VAL A 10 17.71 -0.79 -20.48
C VAL A 10 16.18 -0.66 -20.44
N ALA A 11 15.49 -1.69 -20.92
CA ALA A 11 14.04 -1.81 -20.79
C ALA A 11 13.74 -2.71 -19.60
N LEU A 12 12.94 -2.21 -18.66
CA LEU A 12 12.48 -2.94 -17.50
C LEU A 12 10.97 -3.16 -17.66
N ASP A 13 10.56 -4.42 -17.66
CA ASP A 13 9.14 -4.78 -17.64
C ASP A 13 8.72 -5.03 -16.19
N PHE A 14 7.62 -4.39 -15.80
CA PHE A 14 7.09 -4.45 -14.44
C PHE A 14 5.67 -4.97 -14.49
N GLU A 15 5.31 -5.83 -13.54
CA GLU A 15 3.96 -6.32 -13.39
C GLU A 15 2.97 -5.16 -13.12
N GLY A 16 1.78 -5.21 -13.72
CA GLY A 16 0.78 -4.14 -13.61
C GLY A 16 0.29 -3.91 -12.16
N LEU A 17 0.01 -2.67 -11.79
CA LEU A 17 -0.48 -2.33 -10.43
C LEU A 17 -1.83 -3.01 -10.12
N LYS A 18 -2.09 -3.32 -8.84
CA LYS A 18 -3.29 -4.04 -8.35
C LYS A 18 -3.38 -5.52 -8.75
N SER A 19 -2.27 -6.24 -8.62
CA SER A 19 -2.33 -7.70 -8.61
C SER A 19 -3.12 -8.19 -7.39
N LEU A 20 -3.92 -9.25 -7.54
CA LEU A 20 -4.63 -9.86 -6.41
C LEU A 20 -3.68 -10.42 -5.35
N GLU A 21 -2.42 -10.67 -5.73
CA GLU A 21 -1.41 -11.30 -4.90
C GLU A 21 -0.51 -10.29 -4.17
N ARG A 22 -0.61 -8.99 -4.48
CA ARG A 22 0.28 -7.95 -3.92
C ARG A 22 -0.42 -6.99 -2.97
N THR A 23 0.30 -6.65 -1.92
CA THR A 23 -0.14 -5.73 -0.87
C THR A 23 -0.01 -4.27 -1.35
N PRO A 24 -0.85 -3.34 -0.88
CA PRO A 24 -0.65 -1.90 -1.06
C PRO A 24 0.79 -1.41 -0.80
N GLN A 25 1.49 -1.94 0.21
CA GLN A 25 2.90 -1.60 0.44
C GLN A 25 3.83 -2.09 -0.68
N GLU A 26 3.66 -3.33 -1.16
CA GLU A 26 4.46 -3.86 -2.28
C GLU A 26 4.18 -3.14 -3.60
N ASP A 27 2.91 -2.80 -3.85
CA ASP A 27 2.52 -1.92 -4.96
C ASP A 27 3.24 -0.58 -4.88
N MET A 28 3.33 -0.01 -3.68
CA MET A 28 4.03 1.25 -3.45
C MET A 28 5.55 1.09 -3.70
N PHE A 29 6.17 0.02 -3.23
CA PHE A 29 7.59 -0.24 -3.45
C PHE A 29 7.93 -0.46 -4.92
N LEU A 30 7.10 -1.21 -5.65
CA LEU A 30 7.31 -1.41 -7.08
C LEU A 30 7.26 -0.09 -7.84
N MET A 31 6.29 0.76 -7.49
CA MET A 31 6.11 2.08 -8.08
C MET A 31 7.29 3.01 -7.77
N LEU A 32 7.71 3.10 -6.50
CA LEU A 32 8.88 3.88 -6.10
C LEU A 32 10.16 3.37 -6.77
N PHE A 33 10.37 2.06 -6.77
CA PHE A 33 11.51 1.44 -7.43
C PHE A 33 11.56 1.84 -8.90
N ASN A 34 10.44 1.65 -9.62
CA ASN A 34 10.34 1.99 -11.05
C ASN A 34 10.67 3.47 -11.31
N THR A 35 10.11 4.39 -10.51
CA THR A 35 10.40 5.83 -10.65
C THR A 35 11.87 6.15 -10.36
N VAL A 36 12.45 5.55 -9.32
CA VAL A 36 13.82 5.83 -8.90
C VAL A 36 14.85 5.24 -9.86
N VAL A 37 14.59 4.13 -10.54
CA VAL A 37 15.55 3.53 -11.50
C VAL A 37 15.39 4.04 -12.93
N SER A 38 14.17 4.40 -13.35
CA SER A 38 13.88 4.75 -14.74
C SER A 38 14.23 6.20 -15.10
N SER A 39 14.60 6.45 -16.36
CA SER A 39 14.65 7.80 -16.95
C SER A 39 13.33 8.15 -17.66
N LEU A 40 12.64 7.14 -18.18
CA LEU A 40 11.33 7.25 -18.81
C LEU A 40 10.46 6.06 -18.42
N ILE A 41 9.24 6.34 -17.97
CA ILE A 41 8.24 5.32 -17.63
C ILE A 41 7.11 5.37 -18.65
N LEU A 42 6.81 4.23 -19.28
CA LEU A 42 5.64 4.06 -20.13
C LEU A 42 4.52 3.41 -19.32
N PHE A 43 3.61 4.21 -18.82
CA PHE A 43 2.50 3.74 -17.99
C PHE A 43 1.28 3.42 -18.84
N LYS A 44 1.05 2.13 -19.09
CA LYS A 44 -0.11 1.63 -19.84
C LYS A 44 -1.38 1.67 -18.98
N ASN A 45 -2.44 2.31 -19.49
CA ASN A 45 -3.78 2.33 -18.87
C ASN A 45 -4.86 1.97 -19.91
N GLN A 46 -5.91 1.26 -19.50
CA GLN A 46 -7.09 0.95 -20.32
C GLN A 46 -8.25 1.85 -19.88
N PHE A 47 -8.79 2.64 -20.81
CA PHE A 47 -9.75 3.71 -20.51
C PHE A 47 -11.09 3.22 -19.92
N THR A 48 -11.47 1.97 -20.18
CA THR A 48 -12.73 1.38 -19.71
C THR A 48 -12.88 1.31 -18.18
N ILE A 49 -11.80 1.53 -17.41
CA ILE A 49 -11.79 1.47 -15.94
C ILE A 49 -11.64 2.87 -15.34
N ASN A 50 -12.64 3.70 -15.56
CA ASN A 50 -12.66 5.09 -15.12
C ASN A 50 -12.90 5.28 -13.60
N ARG A 51 -13.12 4.17 -12.87
CA ARG A 51 -13.34 4.17 -11.41
C ARG A 51 -12.05 4.20 -10.57
N ASP A 52 -10.90 3.89 -11.16
CA ASP A 52 -9.69 3.54 -10.39
C ASP A 52 -8.48 4.47 -10.55
N VAL A 53 -8.55 5.44 -11.47
CA VAL A 53 -7.45 6.40 -11.70
C VAL A 53 -7.19 7.27 -10.47
N SER A 54 -8.22 7.70 -9.74
CA SER A 54 -8.05 8.51 -8.53
C SER A 54 -7.32 7.75 -7.41
N THR A 55 -7.72 6.49 -7.16
CA THR A 55 -7.06 5.63 -6.17
C THR A 55 -5.60 5.35 -6.54
N MET A 56 -5.31 5.21 -7.84
CA MET A 56 -3.95 5.04 -8.34
C MET A 56 -3.09 6.29 -8.14
N PHE A 57 -3.62 7.47 -8.44
CA PHE A 57 -2.93 8.74 -8.20
C PHE A 57 -2.70 9.01 -6.73
N GLN A 58 -3.65 8.63 -5.87
CA GLN A 58 -3.44 8.68 -4.43
C GLN A 58 -2.25 7.82 -4.00
N LYS A 59 -2.11 6.60 -4.54
CA LYS A 59 -0.93 5.76 -4.27
C LYS A 59 0.37 6.43 -4.70
N PHE A 60 0.42 7.07 -5.87
CA PHE A 60 1.59 7.84 -6.31
C PHE A 60 1.91 8.99 -5.32
N GLN A 61 0.89 9.68 -4.83
CA GLN A 61 1.02 10.75 -3.85
C GLN A 61 1.55 10.25 -2.50
N ASP A 62 1.06 9.11 -2.03
CA ASP A 62 1.52 8.49 -0.77
C ASP A 62 3.02 8.15 -0.85
N GLY A 63 3.48 7.60 -1.99
CA GLY A 63 4.89 7.31 -2.23
C GLY A 63 5.77 8.56 -2.34
N ALA A 64 5.27 9.63 -2.97
CA ALA A 64 6.04 10.85 -3.18
C ALA A 64 6.57 11.47 -1.88
N LYS A 65 5.85 11.32 -0.77
CA LYS A 65 6.18 11.89 0.55
C LYS A 65 7.38 11.23 1.25
N LEU A 66 7.79 10.03 0.81
CA LEU A 66 8.81 9.24 1.52
C LEU A 66 10.26 9.71 1.26
N PHE A 67 10.57 10.27 0.09
CA PHE A 67 11.94 10.60 -0.35
C PHE A 67 12.23 12.12 -0.38
N GLU A 68 11.93 12.83 0.69
CA GLU A 68 12.19 14.29 0.78
C GLU A 68 13.67 14.67 0.91
N SER A 69 14.51 13.76 1.41
CA SER A 69 15.93 14.06 1.69
C SER A 69 16.80 14.08 0.43
N ASP A 70 16.38 13.44 -0.67
CA ASP A 70 17.11 13.36 -1.94
C ASP A 70 16.19 13.70 -3.14
N PRO A 71 15.75 14.96 -3.32
CA PRO A 71 14.85 15.33 -4.42
C PRO A 71 15.45 15.04 -5.81
N GLU A 72 16.78 14.97 -5.91
CA GLU A 72 17.49 14.64 -7.14
C GLU A 72 17.41 13.17 -7.55
N ILE A 73 16.92 12.28 -6.67
CA ILE A 73 16.79 10.85 -6.96
C ILE A 73 15.72 10.56 -8.03
N PHE A 74 14.71 11.42 -8.08
CA PHE A 74 13.57 11.31 -8.98
C PHE A 74 13.83 12.05 -10.28
N GLN A 75 14.28 11.31 -11.29
CA GLN A 75 14.62 11.89 -12.60
C GLN A 75 13.80 11.30 -13.75
N ALA A 76 12.83 10.43 -13.43
CA ALA A 76 11.98 9.81 -14.44
C ALA A 76 11.02 10.82 -15.07
N ARG A 77 10.73 10.65 -16.36
CA ARG A 77 9.55 11.24 -17.00
C ARG A 77 8.43 10.22 -17.06
N LEU A 78 7.19 10.64 -16.78
CA LEU A 78 6.02 9.78 -16.83
C LEU A 78 5.29 9.94 -18.17
N TRP A 79 5.15 8.86 -18.94
CA TRP A 79 4.36 8.84 -20.15
C TRP A 79 3.17 7.90 -20.00
N ILE A 80 1.99 8.48 -19.82
CA ILE A 80 0.74 7.74 -19.70
C ILE A 80 0.22 7.42 -21.10
N ILE A 81 0.03 6.13 -21.35
CA ILE A 81 -0.46 5.56 -22.61
C ILE A 81 -1.87 5.04 -22.36
N ILE A 82 -2.87 5.65 -22.98
CA ILE A 82 -4.26 5.19 -22.91
C ILE A 82 -4.49 4.27 -24.11
N LYS A 83 -4.67 2.98 -23.88
CA LYS A 83 -4.73 1.99 -24.97
C LYS A 83 -6.06 1.92 -25.68
N ASP A 84 -5.97 1.45 -26.93
CA ASP A 84 -7.09 1.03 -27.76
C ASP A 84 -8.12 2.14 -27.96
N VAL A 85 -7.62 3.38 -28.12
CA VAL A 85 -8.45 4.57 -28.30
C VAL A 85 -8.76 4.73 -29.79
N PRO A 86 -10.05 4.70 -30.20
CA PRO A 86 -10.46 5.07 -31.55
C PRO A 86 -10.07 6.52 -31.85
N GLN A 87 -9.70 6.81 -33.10
CA GLN A 87 -9.31 8.18 -33.49
C GLN A 87 -10.41 9.22 -33.22
N VAL A 88 -11.68 8.81 -33.32
CA VAL A 88 -12.85 9.66 -33.05
C VAL A 88 -12.94 10.12 -31.59
N ASP A 89 -12.45 9.31 -30.65
CA ASP A 89 -12.56 9.55 -29.21
C ASP A 89 -11.27 10.16 -28.62
N GLU A 90 -10.21 10.33 -29.42
CA GLU A 90 -8.87 10.73 -28.97
C GLU A 90 -8.89 12.00 -28.11
N ASN A 91 -9.56 13.04 -28.61
CA ASN A 91 -9.59 14.35 -27.96
C ASN A 91 -10.43 14.33 -26.67
N ASP A 92 -11.56 13.64 -26.69
CA ASP A 92 -12.46 13.56 -25.54
C ASP A 92 -11.85 12.78 -24.39
N ILE A 93 -11.27 11.62 -24.68
CA ILE A 93 -10.56 10.78 -23.70
C ILE A 93 -9.38 11.52 -23.09
N LYS A 94 -8.59 12.20 -23.92
CA LYS A 94 -7.44 12.98 -23.45
C LYS A 94 -7.88 14.11 -22.53
N ARG A 95 -8.94 14.85 -22.91
CA ARG A 95 -9.49 15.95 -22.12
C ARG A 95 -10.04 15.46 -20.79
N GLU A 96 -10.81 14.38 -20.78
CA GLU A 96 -11.38 13.84 -19.54
C GLU A 96 -10.28 13.41 -18.56
N PHE A 97 -9.27 12.68 -19.04
CA PHE A 97 -8.17 12.24 -18.21
C PHE A 97 -7.36 13.42 -17.64
N GLN A 98 -7.09 14.43 -18.47
CA GLN A 98 -6.42 15.66 -18.03
C GLN A 98 -7.21 16.41 -16.95
N LEU A 99 -8.54 16.49 -17.07
CA LEU A 99 -9.40 17.14 -16.07
C LEU A 99 -9.34 16.44 -14.72
N LYS A 100 -9.47 15.10 -14.68
CA LYS A 100 -9.40 14.33 -13.44
C LYS A 100 -8.04 14.45 -12.76
N LEU A 101 -6.97 14.38 -13.54
CA LEU A 101 -5.63 14.54 -13.02
C LEU A 101 -5.41 15.95 -12.47
N SER A 102 -5.88 16.98 -13.19
CA SER A 102 -5.77 18.37 -12.76
C SER A 102 -6.51 18.63 -11.44
N GLN A 103 -7.67 18.00 -11.22
CA GLN A 103 -8.41 18.10 -9.96
C GLN A 103 -7.60 17.54 -8.78
N LEU A 104 -6.95 16.38 -8.95
CA LEU A 104 -6.14 15.75 -7.91
C LEU A 104 -4.86 16.53 -7.63
N VAL A 105 -4.17 16.98 -8.68
CA VAL A 105 -2.98 17.84 -8.56
C VAL A 105 -3.32 19.15 -7.86
N LYS A 106 -4.47 19.76 -8.17
CA LYS A 106 -4.92 21.00 -7.53
C LYS A 106 -5.25 20.80 -6.04
N ALA A 107 -5.73 19.63 -5.64
CA ALA A 107 -5.98 19.32 -4.24
C ALA A 107 -4.68 19.22 -3.41
N GLU A 108 -3.62 18.67 -4.01
CA GLU A 108 -2.32 18.47 -3.35
C GLU A 108 -1.36 19.68 -3.46
N GLY A 109 -1.60 20.60 -4.40
CA GLY A 109 -0.80 21.83 -4.54
C GLY A 109 0.58 21.63 -5.17
N GLU A 110 1.58 22.40 -4.71
CA GLU A 110 2.95 22.36 -5.25
C GLU A 110 3.69 21.04 -4.95
N ASP A 111 3.29 20.35 -3.87
CA ASP A 111 3.88 19.10 -3.38
C ASP A 111 3.25 17.83 -3.98
N ASN A 112 2.61 17.95 -5.14
CA ASN A 112 2.03 16.80 -5.82
C ASN A 112 3.10 15.85 -6.39
N PHE A 113 2.74 14.59 -6.59
CA PHE A 113 3.64 13.54 -7.05
C PHE A 113 4.25 13.81 -8.43
N ILE A 114 3.61 14.61 -9.30
CA ILE A 114 4.16 14.93 -10.63
C ILE A 114 5.38 15.83 -10.48
N THR A 115 5.25 16.90 -9.69
CA THR A 115 6.36 17.80 -9.40
C THR A 115 7.46 17.06 -8.65
N ARG A 116 7.10 16.26 -7.64
CA ARG A 116 8.05 15.60 -6.74
C ARG A 116 8.76 14.39 -7.35
N MET A 117 8.05 13.50 -8.03
CA MET A 117 8.58 12.23 -8.54
C MET A 117 8.99 12.28 -10.02
N TYR A 118 8.43 13.22 -10.78
CA TYR A 118 8.62 13.27 -12.23
C TYR A 118 9.18 14.61 -12.73
N LYS A 119 9.58 15.51 -11.81
CA LYS A 119 10.11 16.86 -12.10
C LYS A 119 9.22 17.65 -13.08
N GLY A 120 7.89 17.48 -13.00
CA GLY A 120 6.92 18.10 -13.90
C GLY A 120 6.85 17.50 -15.32
N GLY A 121 7.68 16.50 -15.62
CA GLY A 121 7.77 15.85 -16.92
C GLY A 121 6.72 14.75 -17.08
N MET A 122 5.54 15.12 -17.57
CA MET A 122 4.48 14.16 -17.88
C MET A 122 3.89 14.34 -19.28
N ASN A 123 3.64 13.22 -19.97
CA ASN A 123 2.95 13.19 -21.25
C ASN A 123 1.77 12.20 -21.19
N ILE A 124 0.64 12.58 -21.79
CA ILE A 124 -0.51 11.69 -21.97
C ILE A 124 -0.70 11.51 -23.47
N THR A 125 -0.76 10.26 -23.92
CA THR A 125 -0.96 9.93 -25.34
C THR A 125 -2.00 8.82 -25.46
N PRO A 126 -3.18 9.14 -26.02
CA PRO A 126 -4.09 8.12 -26.51
C PRO A 126 -3.38 7.32 -27.59
N TRP A 127 -3.41 6.01 -27.44
CA TRP A 127 -2.71 5.09 -28.31
C TRP A 127 -3.72 4.45 -29.25
N PRO A 128 -3.53 4.58 -30.58
CA PRO A 128 -4.38 3.94 -31.56
C PRO A 128 -4.47 2.44 -31.36
N VAL A 129 -5.48 1.83 -31.96
CA VAL A 129 -5.61 0.36 -32.04
C VAL A 129 -4.38 -0.22 -32.73
N PHE A 130 -3.92 -1.37 -32.25
CA PHE A 130 -2.79 -2.09 -32.83
C PHE A 130 -3.02 -2.38 -34.33
N ASN A 131 -1.98 -2.23 -35.15
CA ASN A 131 -1.98 -2.25 -36.63
C ASN A 131 -2.39 -0.97 -37.37
N ASP A 132 -2.75 0.13 -36.70
CA ASP A 132 -2.85 1.44 -37.35
C ASP A 132 -1.44 2.02 -37.64
N ILE A 133 -1.22 2.64 -38.79
CA ILE A 133 0.03 3.37 -39.11
C ILE A 133 0.31 4.46 -38.05
N ALA A 134 -0.73 5.09 -37.51
CA ALA A 134 -0.64 6.05 -36.41
C ALA A 134 0.00 5.45 -35.14
N TRP A 135 -0.17 4.14 -34.92
CA TRP A 135 0.44 3.42 -33.81
C TRP A 135 1.97 3.50 -33.87
N PHE A 136 2.56 3.24 -35.04
CA PHE A 136 4.01 3.28 -35.25
C PHE A 136 4.57 4.71 -35.20
N LYS A 137 3.79 5.70 -35.65
CA LYS A 137 4.17 7.13 -35.52
C LYS A 137 4.34 7.53 -34.05
N ASN A 138 3.50 7.01 -33.14
CA ASN A 138 3.63 7.28 -31.72
C ASN A 138 4.89 6.66 -31.10
N LEU A 139 5.31 5.47 -31.52
CA LEU A 139 6.60 4.90 -31.11
C LEU A 139 7.78 5.78 -31.52
N ALA A 140 7.79 6.28 -32.76
CA ALA A 140 8.84 7.18 -33.24
C ALA A 140 8.90 8.47 -32.41
N LYS A 141 7.74 8.99 -31.97
CA LYS A 141 7.65 10.14 -31.07
C LYS A 141 8.25 9.85 -29.69
N ILE A 142 8.00 8.67 -29.13
CA ILE A 142 8.62 8.25 -27.86
C ILE A 142 10.14 8.16 -28.03
N LYS A 143 10.62 7.50 -29.07
CA LYS A 143 12.05 7.37 -29.35
C LYS A 143 12.74 8.74 -29.43
N LYS A 144 12.17 9.67 -30.21
CA LYS A 144 12.70 11.04 -30.35
C LYS A 144 12.74 11.80 -29.03
N SER A 145 11.80 11.54 -28.12
CA SER A 145 11.81 12.13 -26.78
C SER A 145 12.89 11.50 -25.89
N LEU A 146 13.08 10.19 -25.99
CA LEU A 146 14.10 9.45 -25.24
C LEU A 146 15.52 9.87 -25.68
N ASP A 147 15.76 9.98 -26.98
CA ASP A 147 17.06 10.39 -27.55
C ASP A 147 17.47 11.83 -27.14
N LYS A 148 16.51 12.68 -26.74
CA LYS A 148 16.78 14.04 -26.26
C LYS A 148 17.10 14.12 -24.77
N GLN A 149 16.91 13.03 -24.03
CA GLN A 149 17.17 13.02 -22.59
C GLN A 149 18.65 12.82 -22.33
N LYS A 150 19.15 13.45 -21.26
CA LYS A 150 20.48 13.14 -20.74
C LYS A 150 20.47 11.75 -20.12
N THR A 151 21.62 11.07 -20.15
CA THR A 151 21.80 9.80 -19.44
C THR A 151 21.61 10.02 -17.94
N LYS A 152 20.88 9.10 -17.32
CA LYS A 152 20.65 9.11 -15.86
C LYS A 152 21.84 8.56 -15.09
N TYR A 153 22.50 7.55 -15.65
CA TYR A 153 23.67 6.90 -15.09
C TYR A 153 24.83 7.08 -16.06
N GLU A 154 26.00 7.38 -15.53
CA GLU A 154 27.24 7.52 -16.30
C GLU A 154 27.64 6.21 -16.96
N ASN A 155 27.51 5.10 -16.24
CA ASN A 155 27.87 3.77 -16.73
C ASN A 155 27.00 2.66 -16.11
N ALA A 156 27.13 1.45 -16.66
CA ALA A 156 26.34 0.29 -16.24
C ALA A 156 26.66 -0.18 -14.81
N LYS A 157 27.89 0.06 -14.32
CA LYS A 157 28.32 -0.31 -12.95
C LYS A 157 27.58 0.54 -11.92
N THR A 158 27.54 1.85 -12.14
CA THR A 158 26.76 2.79 -11.32
C THR A 158 25.27 2.49 -11.35
N PHE A 159 24.72 2.16 -12.54
CA PHE A 159 23.32 1.72 -12.65
C PHE A 159 23.05 0.48 -11.77
N LEU A 160 23.88 -0.55 -11.87
CA LEU A 160 23.70 -1.80 -11.11
C LEU A 160 23.84 -1.58 -9.60
N GLN A 161 24.86 -0.84 -9.17
CA GLN A 161 25.09 -0.56 -7.76
C GLN A 161 23.93 0.23 -7.15
N ASN A 162 23.52 1.32 -7.81
CA ASN A 162 22.40 2.13 -7.32
C ASN A 162 21.13 1.29 -7.25
N THR A 163 20.82 0.51 -8.29
CA THR A 163 19.66 -0.40 -8.31
C THR A 163 19.65 -1.34 -7.11
N LYS A 164 20.77 -2.00 -6.81
CA LYS A 164 20.91 -2.90 -5.65
C LYS A 164 20.66 -2.18 -4.33
N VAL A 165 21.25 -1.00 -4.15
CA VAL A 165 21.09 -0.21 -2.92
C VAL A 165 19.64 0.26 -2.76
N ILE A 166 18.99 0.72 -3.84
CA ILE A 166 17.58 1.12 -3.82
C ILE A 166 16.69 -0.07 -3.45
N MET A 167 16.90 -1.25 -4.04
CA MET A 167 16.15 -2.46 -3.68
C MET A 167 16.31 -2.82 -2.20
N ALA A 168 17.54 -2.78 -1.69
CA ALA A 168 17.84 -3.06 -0.29
C ALA A 168 17.13 -2.06 0.63
N LYS A 169 17.23 -0.76 0.33
CA LYS A 169 16.57 0.33 1.08
C LYS A 169 15.06 0.16 1.10
N LEU A 170 14.43 -0.14 -0.04
CA LEU A 170 12.99 -0.41 -0.10
C LEU A 170 12.61 -1.63 0.73
N LYS A 171 13.40 -2.71 0.66
CA LYS A 171 13.12 -3.94 1.40
C LYS A 171 13.16 -3.74 2.92
N ILE A 172 14.07 -2.91 3.41
CA ILE A 172 14.21 -2.58 4.85
C ILE A 172 13.52 -1.28 5.25
N CYS A 173 12.78 -0.65 4.33
CA CYS A 173 12.06 0.60 4.56
C CYS A 173 12.97 1.74 5.08
N ASP A 174 14.19 1.86 4.54
CA ASP A 174 15.17 2.90 4.87
C ASP A 174 15.04 4.10 3.92
N TRP A 175 14.54 5.21 4.47
CA TRP A 175 14.33 6.49 3.78
C TRP A 175 15.48 7.50 3.98
N GLY A 176 16.60 7.09 4.58
CA GLY A 176 17.82 7.90 4.69
C GLY A 176 18.44 8.20 3.33
N SER A 177 19.46 9.08 3.29
CA SER A 177 20.02 9.52 2.01
C SER A 177 20.64 8.38 1.20
N LEU A 178 20.28 8.26 -0.08
CA LEU A 178 20.92 7.31 -1.00
C LEU A 178 22.41 7.64 -1.17
N ASN A 179 22.75 8.92 -1.27
CA ASN A 179 24.13 9.36 -1.46
C ASN A 179 25.00 9.00 -0.26
N GLU A 180 24.51 9.22 0.96
CA GLU A 180 25.21 8.81 2.19
C GLU A 180 25.42 7.30 2.22
N ASN A 181 24.41 6.50 1.89
CA ASN A 181 24.54 5.04 1.83
C ASN A 181 25.58 4.60 0.79
N LEU A 182 25.59 5.22 -0.40
CA LEU A 182 26.59 4.94 -1.44
C LEU A 182 28.01 5.31 -1.00
N ILE A 183 28.17 6.44 -0.29
CA ILE A 183 29.47 6.84 0.29
C ILE A 183 29.92 5.83 1.34
N GLN A 184 29.03 5.41 2.26
CA GLN A 184 29.37 4.42 3.29
C GLN A 184 29.78 3.08 2.68
N ILE A 185 29.09 2.62 1.64
CA ILE A 185 29.46 1.40 0.90
C ILE A 185 30.86 1.56 0.28
N ARG A 186 31.15 2.70 -0.36
CA ARG A 186 32.50 2.97 -0.91
C ARG A 186 33.56 2.99 0.18
N VAL A 187 33.33 3.68 1.29
CA VAL A 187 34.27 3.75 2.42
C VAL A 187 34.53 2.37 3.00
N ALA A 188 33.50 1.54 3.19
CA ALA A 188 33.65 0.18 3.71
C ALA A 188 34.47 -0.70 2.75
N MET A 189 34.20 -0.61 1.45
CA MET A 189 34.95 -1.32 0.42
C MET A 189 36.42 -0.88 0.37
N LEU A 190 36.69 0.42 0.38
CA LEU A 190 38.05 0.96 0.38
C LEU A 190 38.82 0.56 1.65
N LYS A 191 38.19 0.63 2.83
CA LYS A 191 38.79 0.14 4.08
C LYS A 191 39.17 -1.34 4.02
N ARG A 192 38.33 -2.16 3.39
CA ARG A 192 38.59 -3.59 3.19
C ARG A 192 39.78 -3.82 2.25
N LEU A 193 39.88 -3.06 1.16
CA LEU A 193 40.92 -3.22 0.14
C LEU A 193 42.26 -2.57 0.55
N PHE A 194 42.23 -1.54 1.38
CA PHE A 194 43.38 -0.73 1.75
C PHE A 194 44.62 -1.54 2.18
N PRO A 195 44.53 -2.56 3.06
CA PRO A 195 45.70 -3.34 3.45
C PRO A 195 46.35 -4.08 2.27
N ILE A 196 45.54 -4.64 1.37
CA ILE A 196 46.03 -5.42 0.22
C ILE A 196 46.61 -4.47 -0.83
N ALA A 197 45.90 -3.37 -1.12
CA ALA A 197 46.33 -2.35 -2.08
C ALA A 197 47.67 -1.73 -1.67
N VAL A 198 47.85 -1.38 -0.39
CA VAL A 198 49.12 -0.81 0.11
C VAL A 198 50.24 -1.85 0.13
N SER A 199 49.94 -3.10 0.48
CA SER A 199 50.98 -4.14 0.61
C SER A 199 51.44 -4.68 -0.73
N TYR A 200 50.56 -4.74 -1.73
CA TYR A 200 50.80 -5.46 -2.98
C TYR A 200 50.55 -4.65 -4.25
N GLY A 201 49.98 -3.45 -4.17
CA GLY A 201 49.56 -2.70 -5.37
C GLY A 201 48.41 -3.37 -6.14
N LEU A 202 47.63 -4.22 -5.46
CA LEU A 202 46.59 -5.07 -6.07
C LEU A 202 45.33 -5.08 -5.20
N GLU A 203 44.19 -5.43 -5.78
CA GLU A 203 42.94 -5.61 -5.04
C GLU A 203 42.80 -7.01 -4.45
N GLN A 204 43.32 -8.01 -5.18
CA GLN A 204 43.32 -9.40 -4.77
C GLN A 204 44.57 -10.10 -5.34
N LYS A 205 45.17 -10.99 -4.54
CA LYS A 205 46.40 -11.71 -4.90
C LYS A 205 46.15 -13.20 -5.22
N ASP A 206 45.07 -13.78 -4.72
CA ASP A 206 44.83 -15.23 -4.72
C ASP A 206 43.31 -15.52 -4.77
N PRO A 207 42.78 -16.44 -5.60
CA PRO A 207 43.44 -17.23 -6.66
C PRO A 207 43.66 -16.48 -7.98
N ASN A 208 43.06 -15.30 -8.14
CA ASN A 208 43.23 -14.45 -9.31
C ASN A 208 43.87 -13.13 -8.89
N ILE A 209 44.89 -12.70 -9.65
CA ILE A 209 45.53 -11.39 -9.49
C ILE A 209 44.59 -10.34 -10.07
N GLU A 210 44.03 -9.48 -9.22
CA GLU A 210 43.20 -8.34 -9.63
C GLU A 210 43.96 -7.04 -9.43
N CYS A 211 44.13 -6.29 -10.51
CA CYS A 211 44.79 -4.98 -10.50
C CYS A 211 43.89 -3.92 -9.87
N LEU A 212 44.50 -2.81 -9.42
CA LEU A 212 43.76 -1.66 -8.91
C LEU A 212 42.82 -1.09 -9.98
N MET A 213 41.56 -0.91 -9.64
CA MET A 213 40.55 -0.34 -10.52
C MET A 213 40.01 0.96 -9.94
N ASN A 214 39.74 1.91 -10.83
CA ASN A 214 38.89 3.03 -10.51
C ASN A 214 37.47 2.48 -10.31
N TYR A 215 36.96 2.56 -9.09
CA TYR A 215 35.67 1.98 -8.79
C TYR A 215 34.48 2.74 -9.38
N ASP A 216 34.66 4.01 -9.74
CA ASP A 216 33.63 4.84 -10.36
C ASP A 216 33.56 4.60 -11.89
N SER A 217 34.71 4.51 -12.58
CA SER A 217 34.76 4.28 -14.04
C SER A 217 34.83 2.80 -14.43
N GLY A 218 35.34 1.94 -13.55
CA GLY A 218 35.66 0.55 -13.84
C GLY A 218 36.94 0.36 -14.65
N GLU A 219 37.71 1.42 -14.88
CA GLU A 219 38.98 1.36 -15.60
C GLU A 219 40.12 0.94 -14.68
N GLN A 220 41.10 0.24 -15.23
CA GLN A 220 42.31 -0.10 -14.50
C GLN A 220 43.12 1.16 -14.19
N ILE A 221 43.59 1.29 -12.95
CA ILE A 221 44.53 2.34 -12.57
C ILE A 221 45.91 1.86 -13.03
N ASN A 222 46.50 2.57 -13.98
CA ASN A 222 47.83 2.25 -14.47
C ASN A 222 48.89 2.57 -13.42
N ASP A 223 49.85 1.66 -13.25
CA ASP A 223 51.08 1.94 -12.52
C ASP A 223 51.95 2.87 -13.37
N SER A 224 51.80 4.19 -13.17
CA SER A 224 52.78 5.15 -13.64
C SER A 224 54.12 4.85 -12.95
N ILE A 225 55.20 4.68 -13.72
CA ILE A 225 56.56 4.60 -13.16
C ILE A 225 56.86 5.94 -12.51
N ILE A 226 56.82 6.00 -11.18
CA ILE A 226 57.17 7.21 -10.42
C ILE A 226 58.68 7.20 -10.21
N ASP A 227 59.36 8.21 -10.71
CA ASP A 227 60.76 8.45 -10.37
C ASP A 227 60.82 8.99 -8.94
N LEU A 228 61.69 8.43 -8.09
CA LEU A 228 61.81 8.77 -6.66
C LEU A 228 62.03 10.28 -6.42
N CYS A 229 62.52 10.98 -7.45
CA CYS A 229 62.74 12.42 -7.44
C CYS A 229 61.45 13.26 -7.38
N ASP A 230 60.31 12.72 -7.81
CA ASP A 230 59.02 13.44 -7.84
C ASP A 230 58.29 13.40 -6.49
N ILE A 231 58.60 12.42 -5.62
CA ILE A 231 57.94 12.21 -4.32
C ILE A 231 58.48 13.18 -3.25
N LEU A 232 59.74 13.62 -3.37
CA LEU A 232 60.46 14.32 -2.31
C LEU A 232 60.21 15.84 -2.24
N LYS A 233 59.42 16.43 -3.14
CA LYS A 233 59.23 17.89 -3.21
C LYS A 233 58.05 18.45 -2.41
N ASP A 234 57.02 17.64 -2.11
CA ASP A 234 55.72 18.18 -1.63
C ASP A 234 55.29 17.77 -0.21
N PHE A 235 56.20 17.26 0.62
CA PHE A 235 55.89 17.05 2.05
C PHE A 235 55.94 18.35 2.87
N LYS A 236 55.01 19.27 2.60
CA LYS A 236 54.55 20.30 3.53
C LYS A 236 53.03 20.44 3.48
N ASN A 237 52.39 19.91 4.53
CA ASN A 237 51.09 20.24 5.13
C ASN A 237 49.88 19.31 4.93
N SER A 238 49.16 19.15 6.06
CA SER A 238 47.73 18.85 6.26
C SER A 238 47.29 17.38 6.18
N SER A 239 46.24 16.93 6.88
CA SER A 239 45.77 17.01 8.28
C SER A 239 44.45 16.25 8.35
N LYS A 240 44.28 15.50 9.46
CA LYS A 240 43.05 15.17 10.22
C LYS A 240 41.71 14.91 9.51
N ILE A 241 41.15 13.79 9.94
CA ILE A 241 39.78 13.26 9.83
C ILE A 241 38.71 14.33 10.09
N GLU A 242 37.73 14.40 9.19
CA GLU A 242 36.62 15.36 9.23
C GLU A 242 35.54 14.98 10.26
N THR A 243 35.18 15.93 11.12
CA THR A 243 33.88 16.02 11.79
C THR A 243 33.26 17.39 11.48
N LEU A 244 31.93 17.48 11.47
CA LEU A 244 31.11 18.62 11.04
C LEU A 244 31.66 20.00 11.47
N LYS A 245 31.83 20.91 10.50
CA LYS A 245 32.48 22.22 10.67
C LYS A 245 31.55 23.20 11.40
N CYS A 246 32.08 23.88 12.43
CA CYS A 246 31.40 24.95 13.17
C CYS A 246 31.58 26.29 12.46
N ASN A 247 30.54 27.14 12.40
CA ASN A 247 30.56 28.41 11.66
C ASN A 247 31.25 29.57 12.41
N LYS A 248 31.71 29.36 13.65
CA LYS A 248 32.42 30.39 14.42
C LYS A 248 33.89 30.45 13.99
N LYS A 249 34.33 31.62 13.55
CA LYS A 249 35.75 31.91 13.26
C LYS A 249 36.56 31.83 14.55
N ILE A 250 37.68 31.12 14.51
CA ILE A 250 38.65 31.06 15.61
C ILE A 250 39.56 32.30 15.51
N PRO A 251 39.85 32.99 16.63
CA PRO A 251 40.78 34.13 16.62
C PRO A 251 42.18 33.76 16.12
N PRO A 252 42.95 34.71 15.56
CA PRO A 252 44.34 34.47 15.19
C PRO A 252 45.16 33.94 16.36
N ASN A 253 45.97 32.91 16.13
CA ASN A 253 46.82 32.20 17.10
C ASN A 253 46.10 31.33 18.14
N GLU A 254 44.80 31.07 17.98
CA GLU A 254 44.08 30.11 18.81
C GLU A 254 43.66 28.86 18.01
N PHE A 255 43.54 27.73 18.71
CA PHE A 255 43.15 26.44 18.10
C PHE A 255 41.67 26.07 18.33
N LYS A 256 40.95 26.86 19.15
CA LYS A 256 39.52 26.68 19.48
C LYS A 256 38.88 28.05 19.74
N HIS A 257 37.57 28.20 19.51
CA HIS A 257 36.81 29.37 19.97
C HIS A 257 36.18 29.08 21.34
N THR A 258 35.81 30.12 22.08
CA THR A 258 35.10 30.00 23.37
C THR A 258 33.57 30.07 23.18
N GLY A 259 32.85 29.20 23.91
CA GLY A 259 31.38 29.12 23.89
C GLY A 259 30.81 27.93 23.07
N LYS A 260 29.48 27.78 23.05
CA LYS A 260 28.80 26.67 22.36
C LYS A 260 29.06 26.72 20.85
N HIS A 261 29.29 25.55 20.25
CA HIS A 261 29.40 25.37 18.81
C HIS A 261 28.05 25.66 18.13
N THR A 262 28.08 26.38 17.00
CA THR A 262 26.93 26.63 16.12
C THR A 262 27.24 26.12 14.71
N HIS A 263 26.26 25.45 14.08
CA HIS A 263 26.46 24.74 12.81
C HIS A 263 25.51 25.19 11.68
N ASN A 264 24.68 26.20 11.90
CA ASN A 264 23.94 26.95 10.86
C ASN A 264 23.24 28.14 11.52
N GLU A 265 23.30 29.34 10.92
CA GLU A 265 22.51 30.50 11.41
C GLU A 265 21.01 30.36 11.08
N ASN A 266 20.65 29.42 10.18
CA ASN A 266 19.27 29.10 9.76
C ASN A 266 18.94 27.59 9.85
N GLY A 267 19.57 26.85 10.77
CA GLY A 267 19.30 25.42 10.93
C GLY A 267 17.89 25.20 11.51
N PHE A 268 17.01 24.54 10.76
CA PHE A 268 15.73 24.08 11.31
C PHE A 268 16.02 23.06 12.41
N HIS A 269 15.84 23.47 13.66
CA HIS A 269 15.82 22.54 14.77
C HIS A 269 14.45 21.83 14.76
N TYR A 270 14.46 20.51 14.77
CA TYR A 270 13.27 19.71 14.99
C TYR A 270 13.05 19.53 16.50
N ARG A 271 11.80 19.42 16.95
CA ARG A 271 11.50 19.10 18.35
C ARG A 271 11.89 17.64 18.62
N ASP A 272 12.43 17.33 19.80
CA ASP A 272 12.84 15.97 20.22
C ASP A 272 11.67 14.96 20.42
N ALA A 273 10.47 15.28 19.91
CA ALA A 273 9.33 14.38 19.95
C ALA A 273 9.48 13.32 18.84
N LYS A 274 9.38 12.04 19.22
CA LYS A 274 9.46 10.89 18.33
C LYS A 274 8.13 10.15 18.25
N CYS A 275 7.77 9.72 17.05
CA CYS A 275 6.67 8.78 16.84
C CYS A 275 7.07 7.40 17.41
N ARG A 276 6.09 6.49 17.61
CA ARG A 276 6.37 5.09 17.99
C ARG A 276 7.25 4.34 16.99
N CYS A 277 7.33 4.81 15.74
CA CYS A 277 8.29 4.31 14.74
C CYS A 277 9.69 4.96 14.84
N GLU A 278 9.99 5.71 15.90
CA GLU A 278 11.24 6.43 16.17
C GLU A 278 11.58 7.61 15.24
N TYR A 279 10.76 7.89 14.23
CA TYR A 279 10.93 9.07 13.38
C TYR A 279 10.58 10.36 14.15
N TYR A 280 11.45 11.36 13.99
CA TYR A 280 11.31 12.66 14.65
C TYR A 280 10.22 13.52 14.02
N CYS A 281 9.63 14.41 14.82
CA CYS A 281 8.70 15.43 14.36
C CYS A 281 9.38 16.37 13.34
N THR A 282 8.77 16.58 12.17
CA THR A 282 9.29 17.44 11.09
C THR A 282 8.85 18.89 11.19
N LEU A 283 7.98 19.23 12.16
CA LEU A 283 7.55 20.61 12.40
C LEU A 283 8.66 21.45 13.08
N SER A 284 8.59 22.77 12.88
CA SER A 284 9.57 23.71 13.43
C SER A 284 9.67 23.65 14.96
N TYR A 285 10.87 23.90 15.47
CA TYR A 285 11.12 24.02 16.91
C TYR A 285 10.13 25.00 17.55
N LYS A 286 9.39 24.55 18.57
CA LYS A 286 8.31 25.29 19.27
C LYS A 286 7.03 25.56 18.45
N HIS A 287 6.72 24.73 17.45
CA HIS A 287 5.40 24.79 16.80
C HIS A 287 4.26 24.72 17.83
N LYS A 288 3.17 25.46 17.58
CA LYS A 288 1.98 25.59 18.46
C LYS A 288 0.87 24.61 18.13
N GLN A 289 0.98 23.90 17.00
CA GLN A 289 0.04 22.86 16.60
C GLN A 289 -0.08 21.80 17.70
N LYS A 290 -1.31 21.33 17.92
CA LYS A 290 -1.64 20.33 18.95
C LYS A 290 -0.91 19.01 18.70
N ASP A 291 -0.89 18.57 17.45
CA ASP A 291 -0.35 17.27 17.04
C ASP A 291 1.00 17.45 16.35
N HIS A 292 1.90 16.49 16.57
CA HIS A 292 3.17 16.40 15.85
C HIS A 292 2.97 15.80 14.45
N ASP A 293 3.83 16.15 13.51
CA ASP A 293 3.81 15.60 12.14
C ASP A 293 5.17 14.97 11.84
N THR A 294 5.18 13.87 11.08
CA THR A 294 6.42 13.18 10.69
C THR A 294 6.20 12.38 9.41
N ARG A 295 7.29 11.94 8.78
CA ARG A 295 7.23 11.11 7.56
C ARG A 295 6.78 9.68 7.85
N HIS A 296 6.86 9.26 9.11
CA HIS A 296 6.76 7.88 9.56
C HIS A 296 7.79 6.97 8.86
N GLY A 297 8.08 5.82 9.45
CA GLY A 297 8.95 4.87 8.80
C GLY A 297 8.77 3.48 9.33
N ASN A 298 9.83 2.69 9.20
CA ASN A 298 9.78 1.28 9.58
C ASN A 298 9.52 1.11 11.07
N MET A 299 8.88 0.01 11.39
CA MET A 299 8.44 -0.34 12.74
C MET A 299 9.49 -1.22 13.45
N THR A 300 10.79 -0.99 13.17
CA THR A 300 11.93 -1.81 13.63
C THR A 300 12.07 -1.89 15.16
N GLN A 301 11.69 -0.84 15.88
CA GLN A 301 11.73 -0.78 17.35
C GLN A 301 10.38 -1.15 17.99
N THR A 302 9.45 -1.71 17.21
CA THR A 302 8.15 -2.15 17.71
C THR A 302 7.97 -3.64 17.46
N GLU A 303 7.20 -4.28 18.33
CA GLU A 303 6.92 -5.70 18.29
C GLU A 303 5.43 -5.93 18.02
N PHE A 304 5.13 -7.00 17.29
CA PHE A 304 3.75 -7.41 17.10
C PHE A 304 3.13 -7.92 18.40
N THR A 305 1.87 -7.55 18.61
CA THR A 305 1.02 -7.99 19.71
C THR A 305 -0.32 -8.46 19.14
N GLY A 306 -0.90 -9.51 19.72
CA GLY A 306 -2.11 -10.12 19.20
C GLY A 306 -2.67 -11.16 20.16
N GLU A 307 -3.92 -11.55 19.93
CA GLU A 307 -4.60 -12.62 20.67
C GLU A 307 -3.97 -13.98 20.34
N ASP A 308 -3.65 -14.22 19.07
CA ASP A 308 -2.98 -15.43 18.60
C ASP A 308 -1.45 -15.28 18.64
N ASN A 309 -0.75 -16.28 19.18
CA ASN A 309 0.72 -16.28 19.24
C ASN A 309 1.38 -16.43 17.86
N GLU A 310 0.70 -17.04 16.89
CA GLU A 310 1.13 -17.18 15.50
C GLU A 310 0.04 -16.63 14.58
N PHE A 311 0.43 -15.76 13.65
CA PHE A 311 -0.48 -15.13 12.70
C PHE A 311 0.20 -14.91 11.35
N GLU A 312 -0.59 -14.71 10.30
CA GLU A 312 -0.09 -14.40 8.97
C GLU A 312 -0.38 -12.94 8.64
N TYR A 313 0.66 -12.19 8.24
CA TYR A 313 0.54 -10.79 7.83
C TYR A 313 1.37 -10.58 6.57
N LEU A 314 0.73 -10.10 5.49
CA LEU A 314 1.35 -9.90 4.17
C LEU A 314 2.07 -11.16 3.63
N GLY A 315 1.48 -12.34 3.83
CA GLY A 315 2.07 -13.62 3.43
C GLY A 315 3.26 -14.09 4.28
N HIS A 316 3.66 -13.31 5.29
CA HIS A 316 4.66 -13.71 6.27
C HIS A 316 3.98 -14.38 7.46
N LYS A 317 4.46 -15.57 7.84
CA LYS A 317 4.12 -16.20 9.13
C LYS A 317 4.93 -15.52 10.22
N LEU A 318 4.25 -14.90 11.16
CA LEU A 318 4.82 -14.11 12.24
C LEU A 318 4.36 -14.64 13.60
N ARG A 319 5.11 -14.27 14.63
CA ARG A 319 4.80 -14.54 16.02
C ARG A 319 4.66 -13.25 16.81
N VAL A 320 3.89 -13.30 17.89
CA VAL A 320 3.85 -12.21 18.87
C VAL A 320 5.26 -12.00 19.43
N GLY A 321 5.71 -10.75 19.46
CA GLY A 321 7.09 -10.38 19.81
C GLY A 321 8.03 -10.22 18.61
N ASP A 322 7.66 -10.66 17.40
CA ASP A 322 8.46 -10.38 16.20
C ASP A 322 8.51 -8.87 15.94
N GLN A 323 9.66 -8.38 15.46
CA GLN A 323 9.84 -6.96 15.15
C GLN A 323 9.22 -6.56 13.81
N GLY A 324 8.63 -5.36 13.76
CA GLY A 324 8.01 -4.77 12.56
C GLY A 324 9.02 -4.23 11.54
N THR A 325 10.16 -4.89 11.32
CA THR A 325 11.26 -4.35 10.50
C THR A 325 10.90 -4.11 9.03
N PHE A 326 9.94 -4.86 8.51
CA PHE A 326 9.45 -4.79 7.12
C PHE A 326 8.10 -4.07 6.98
N VAL A 327 7.58 -3.49 8.07
CA VAL A 327 6.27 -2.83 8.10
C VAL A 327 6.43 -1.33 8.27
N LEU A 328 5.69 -0.57 7.46
CA LEU A 328 5.62 0.88 7.58
C LEU A 328 4.47 1.32 8.49
N CYS A 329 4.79 2.20 9.44
CA CYS A 329 3.84 2.70 10.43
C CYS A 329 2.60 3.37 9.81
N ASN A 330 2.77 4.09 8.69
CA ASN A 330 1.71 4.77 7.97
C ASN A 330 0.96 3.89 6.95
N LEU A 331 1.33 2.61 6.78
CA LEU A 331 0.61 1.68 5.90
C LEU A 331 0.05 0.47 6.65
N PHE A 332 0.55 0.19 7.85
CA PHE A 332 0.15 -0.96 8.65
C PHE A 332 -1.38 -1.12 8.75
N CYS A 333 -2.11 -0.03 9.03
CA CYS A 333 -3.55 -0.06 9.22
C CYS A 333 -4.33 -0.21 7.91
N LYS A 334 -3.73 0.20 6.78
CA LYS A 334 -4.36 0.12 5.44
C LYS A 334 -4.55 -1.33 5.00
N GLU A 335 -3.59 -2.19 5.37
CA GLU A 335 -3.62 -3.63 5.09
C GLU A 335 -4.65 -4.38 5.94
N LEU A 336 -4.97 -3.86 7.13
CA LEU A 336 -5.90 -4.51 8.06
C LEU A 336 -7.35 -4.14 7.79
N GLY A 337 -7.62 -3.06 7.06
CA GLY A 337 -8.97 -2.51 6.91
C GLY A 337 -9.56 -2.16 8.28
N ARG A 338 -10.71 -2.74 8.65
CA ARG A 338 -11.30 -2.56 9.99
C ARG A 338 -10.50 -3.30 11.05
N HIS A 339 -9.91 -2.57 11.98
CA HIS A 339 -9.04 -3.15 13.01
C HIS A 339 -9.17 -2.42 14.35
N ARG A 340 -8.57 -3.01 15.39
CA ARG A 340 -8.37 -2.40 16.71
C ARG A 340 -6.88 -2.39 16.99
N HIS A 341 -6.43 -1.41 17.77
CA HIS A 341 -5.07 -1.40 18.29
C HIS A 341 -5.05 -2.01 19.68
N ILE A 342 -3.96 -2.67 20.03
CA ILE A 342 -3.70 -3.10 21.40
C ILE A 342 -2.69 -2.12 21.99
N ASP A 343 -3.01 -1.54 23.15
CA ASP A 343 -2.10 -0.63 23.84
C ASP A 343 -2.18 -0.86 25.35
N TYR A 344 -1.17 -0.41 26.09
CA TYR A 344 -1.19 -0.54 27.54
C TYR A 344 -2.30 0.30 28.18
N CYS A 345 -2.86 -0.19 29.28
CA CYS A 345 -3.79 0.60 30.09
C CYS A 345 -3.09 1.87 30.59
N GLN A 346 -3.75 3.03 30.43
CA GLN A 346 -3.27 4.30 30.99
C GLN A 346 -3.76 4.55 32.42
N ASN A 347 -4.90 3.96 32.78
CA ASN A 347 -5.52 4.10 34.11
C ASN A 347 -6.27 2.80 34.46
N GLU A 348 -5.88 2.16 35.56
CA GLU A 348 -6.37 0.84 35.99
C GLU A 348 -7.85 0.81 36.44
N GLU A 349 -8.43 1.96 36.77
CA GLU A 349 -9.85 2.07 37.12
C GLU A 349 -10.70 2.44 35.90
N ILE A 350 -10.23 3.38 35.07
CA ILE A 350 -10.96 3.83 33.88
C ILE A 350 -10.99 2.77 32.79
N CYS A 351 -9.93 1.96 32.65
CA CYS A 351 -9.91 0.91 31.62
C CYS A 351 -10.96 -0.17 31.84
N LYS A 352 -11.39 -0.40 33.10
CA LYS A 352 -12.47 -1.33 33.45
C LYS A 352 -13.86 -0.80 33.08
N ILE A 353 -13.98 0.51 32.82
CA ILE A 353 -15.21 1.13 32.31
C ILE A 353 -15.11 1.12 30.78
N GLU A 354 -15.52 -0.01 30.20
CA GLU A 354 -15.60 -0.13 28.75
C GLU A 354 -16.49 0.98 28.18
N ASN A 355 -16.03 1.63 27.11
CA ASN A 355 -16.81 2.67 26.45
C ASN A 355 -16.85 2.41 24.94
N GLN A 356 -17.05 3.47 24.16
CA GLN A 356 -16.70 3.43 22.75
C GLN A 356 -15.17 3.24 22.71
N ASN A 357 -14.31 4.24 22.60
CA ASN A 357 -12.86 4.09 22.35
C ASN A 357 -11.96 3.06 23.12
N ILE A 358 -12.40 2.41 24.21
CA ILE A 358 -11.59 1.49 25.03
C ILE A 358 -12.38 0.23 25.40
N GLN A 359 -11.76 -0.94 25.25
CA GLN A 359 -12.21 -2.23 25.78
C GLN A 359 -11.04 -2.94 26.47
N HIS A 360 -11.23 -3.33 27.74
CA HIS A 360 -10.17 -4.00 28.50
C HIS A 360 -9.90 -5.42 28.00
N ILE A 361 -8.64 -5.84 28.02
CA ILE A 361 -8.22 -7.21 27.75
C ILE A 361 -7.97 -7.92 29.07
N ASN A 362 -8.86 -8.86 29.43
CA ASN A 362 -8.72 -9.65 30.65
C ASN A 362 -7.66 -10.76 30.55
N GLU A 363 -7.26 -11.12 29.33
CA GLU A 363 -6.26 -12.16 29.06
C GLU A 363 -4.83 -11.60 29.11
N LYS A 364 -3.87 -12.48 29.42
CA LYS A 364 -2.45 -12.16 29.44
C LYS A 364 -1.89 -12.13 28.02
N VAL A 365 -1.89 -10.94 27.41
CA VAL A 365 -1.40 -10.73 26.04
C VAL A 365 0.07 -10.28 26.04
N SER A 366 0.90 -10.91 25.21
CA SER A 366 2.30 -10.53 24.97
C SER A 366 2.41 -9.36 23.97
N PRO A 367 3.48 -8.54 24.01
CA PRO A 367 4.63 -8.58 24.93
C PRO A 367 4.28 -8.03 26.33
N ASN A 368 5.03 -8.44 27.36
CA ASN A 368 4.78 -8.10 28.78
C ASN A 368 3.39 -8.52 29.29
N PRO A 369 3.13 -9.82 29.46
CA PRO A 369 1.81 -10.35 29.83
C PRO A 369 1.29 -9.89 31.20
N ASP A 370 2.18 -9.48 32.11
CA ASP A 370 1.81 -8.98 33.45
C ASP A 370 1.41 -7.50 33.44
N ARG A 371 1.61 -6.79 32.32
CA ARG A 371 1.14 -5.42 32.16
C ARG A 371 -0.17 -5.41 31.38
N SER A 372 -1.22 -4.95 32.04
CA SER A 372 -2.58 -4.88 31.50
C SER A 372 -2.67 -4.05 30.22
N LYS A 373 -3.52 -4.50 29.28
CA LYS A 373 -3.70 -3.91 27.96
C LYS A 373 -5.18 -3.72 27.64
N ASP A 374 -5.44 -2.79 26.73
CA ASP A 374 -6.76 -2.49 26.20
C ASP A 374 -6.75 -2.63 24.67
N PHE A 375 -7.86 -3.11 24.12
CA PHE A 375 -8.23 -2.78 22.76
C PHE A 375 -8.67 -1.32 22.70
N ILE A 376 -8.04 -0.55 21.83
CA ILE A 376 -8.37 0.85 21.60
C ILE A 376 -8.72 1.11 20.13
N SER A 377 -9.56 2.11 19.91
CA SER A 377 -9.92 2.55 18.55
C SER A 377 -8.71 3.15 17.82
N HIS A 378 -8.73 3.11 16.48
CA HIS A 378 -7.72 3.75 15.63
C HIS A 378 -7.55 5.24 15.97
N LYS A 379 -8.66 5.94 16.18
CA LYS A 379 -8.66 7.36 16.58
C LYS A 379 -7.95 7.56 17.92
N LEU A 380 -8.32 6.78 18.94
CA LEU A 380 -7.71 6.91 20.27
C LEU A 380 -6.23 6.52 20.26
N TYR A 381 -5.85 5.54 19.42
CA TYR A 381 -4.45 5.17 19.22
C TYR A 381 -3.60 6.37 18.79
N TRP A 382 -4.01 7.07 17.72
CA TRP A 382 -3.28 8.24 17.25
C TRP A 382 -3.34 9.42 18.24
N GLU A 383 -4.49 9.67 18.87
CA GLU A 383 -4.60 10.68 19.94
C GLU A 383 -3.59 10.42 21.08
N ARG A 384 -3.40 9.15 21.48
CA ARG A 384 -2.42 8.76 22.50
C ARG A 384 -0.98 8.93 22.06
N THR A 385 -0.68 8.79 20.76
CA THR A 385 0.69 9.05 20.27
C THR A 385 1.03 10.54 20.26
N GLY A 386 0.04 11.44 20.20
CA GLY A 386 0.26 12.87 20.01
C GLY A 386 0.79 13.24 18.62
N PHE A 387 0.74 12.30 17.67
CA PHE A 387 1.06 12.52 16.26
C PHE A 387 -0.22 12.57 15.44
N LYS A 388 -0.18 13.36 14.38
CA LYS A 388 -1.24 13.43 13.38
C LYS A 388 -1.43 12.07 12.73
N ASP A 389 -2.69 11.66 12.61
CA ASP A 389 -3.07 10.45 11.90
C ASP A 389 -2.65 10.56 10.42
N PRO A 390 -1.79 9.65 9.90
CA PRO A 390 -1.26 9.73 8.55
C PRO A 390 -2.26 9.25 7.49
N TYR A 391 -3.40 8.67 7.87
CA TYR A 391 -4.40 8.13 6.95
C TYR A 391 -5.41 9.20 6.53
N SER A 392 -5.99 9.05 5.34
CA SER A 392 -7.02 9.96 4.83
C SER A 392 -8.33 9.85 5.63
N VAL A 393 -9.17 10.90 5.58
CA VAL A 393 -10.49 10.89 6.24
C VAL A 393 -11.36 9.70 5.79
N GLN A 394 -11.25 9.30 4.52
CA GLN A 394 -11.97 8.14 3.99
C GLN A 394 -11.46 6.84 4.62
N GLU A 395 -10.14 6.64 4.67
CA GLU A 395 -9.53 5.46 5.31
C GLU A 395 -9.84 5.41 6.82
N GLN A 396 -9.77 6.54 7.52
CA GLN A 396 -10.16 6.63 8.93
C GLN A 396 -11.62 6.22 9.17
N GLN A 397 -12.54 6.61 8.28
CA GLN A 397 -13.93 6.16 8.31
C GLN A 397 -14.07 4.66 8.05
N GLU A 398 -13.24 4.10 7.16
CA GLU A 398 -13.19 2.66 6.92
C GLU A 398 -12.68 1.90 8.14
N PHE A 399 -11.70 2.43 8.87
CA PHE A 399 -11.09 1.82 10.06
C PHE A 399 -11.97 1.89 11.32
N THR A 400 -12.93 2.80 11.36
CA THR A 400 -13.73 3.05 12.55
C THR A 400 -14.74 1.92 12.81
N LYS A 401 -14.70 1.33 14.02
CA LYS A 401 -15.84 0.58 14.58
C LYS A 401 -15.93 0.64 16.11
N TYR A 402 -17.17 0.82 16.61
CA TYR A 402 -17.68 0.21 17.83
C TYR A 402 -18.85 -0.75 17.58
N ARG A 403 -18.91 -1.76 18.47
CA ARG A 403 -19.75 -2.95 18.73
C ARG A 403 -21.11 -3.17 18.01
N SER A 404 -21.41 -4.47 17.89
CA SER A 404 -22.52 -5.15 17.19
C SER A 404 -23.85 -5.16 17.95
N ASP A 405 -24.71 -4.20 17.57
CA ASP A 405 -26.19 -4.20 17.65
C ASP A 405 -26.79 -3.66 16.32
N SER A 406 -25.95 -3.51 15.29
CA SER A 406 -26.15 -2.58 14.16
C SER A 406 -27.28 -2.96 13.20
N MET A 407 -27.69 -4.22 13.15
CA MET A 407 -28.85 -4.62 12.32
C MET A 407 -30.20 -4.15 12.90
N ARG A 408 -30.23 -3.74 14.18
CA ARG A 408 -31.38 -3.04 14.80
C ARG A 408 -31.32 -1.53 14.57
N ALA A 409 -30.24 -1.01 13.98
CA ALA A 409 -30.09 0.42 13.74
C ALA A 409 -31.05 0.93 12.66
N GLN A 410 -31.49 2.17 12.83
CA GLN A 410 -32.44 2.85 11.94
C GLN A 410 -31.76 3.70 10.85
N ASP A 411 -30.45 3.61 10.69
CA ASP A 411 -29.69 4.43 9.74
C ASP A 411 -29.89 4.03 8.28
N LYS A 412 -30.22 2.76 8.03
CA LYS A 412 -30.70 2.25 6.75
C LYS A 412 -32.07 1.64 6.96
N LYS A 413 -33.07 2.10 6.21
CA LYS A 413 -34.47 1.65 6.31
C LYS A 413 -34.98 1.18 4.96
N PRO A 414 -36.03 0.34 4.92
CA PRO A 414 -36.77 0.06 3.69
C PRO A 414 -37.16 1.35 2.96
N ILE A 415 -37.05 1.36 1.63
CA ILE A 415 -37.38 2.52 0.80
C ILE A 415 -38.88 2.50 0.50
N SER A 416 -39.58 3.61 0.75
CA SER A 416 -41.05 3.73 0.69
C SER A 416 -41.68 3.49 -0.68
N ARG A 417 -40.92 3.65 -1.76
CA ARG A 417 -41.41 3.51 -3.15
C ARG A 417 -41.59 2.07 -3.62
N TYR A 418 -41.15 1.07 -2.84
CA TYR A 418 -41.21 -0.34 -3.25
C TYR A 418 -42.50 -1.01 -2.74
N PRO A 419 -43.12 -1.93 -3.52
CA PRO A 419 -44.42 -2.53 -3.17
C PRO A 419 -44.48 -3.20 -1.80
N ILE A 420 -43.39 -3.85 -1.37
CA ILE A 420 -43.31 -4.57 -0.10
C ILE A 420 -43.01 -3.68 1.12
N TYR A 421 -42.90 -2.36 0.93
CA TYR A 421 -42.52 -1.43 1.99
C TYR A 421 -43.47 -1.50 3.21
N ASN A 422 -44.77 -1.47 2.96
CA ASN A 422 -45.79 -1.50 4.02
C ASN A 422 -45.78 -2.79 4.83
N ASP A 423 -45.33 -3.90 4.24
CA ASP A 423 -45.20 -5.18 4.94
C ASP A 423 -43.91 -5.26 5.76
N LEU A 424 -42.83 -4.67 5.27
CA LEU A 424 -41.56 -4.60 5.97
C LEU A 424 -41.63 -3.74 7.24
N ILE A 425 -42.22 -2.54 7.17
CA ILE A 425 -42.19 -1.60 8.30
C ILE A 425 -43.05 -2.00 9.51
N LYS A 426 -43.92 -3.02 9.37
CA LYS A 426 -44.75 -3.53 10.48
C LYS A 426 -43.88 -4.03 11.63
N GLU A 427 -42.80 -4.74 11.31
CA GLU A 427 -41.91 -5.38 12.29
C GLU A 427 -40.41 -5.05 12.05
N HIS A 428 -40.05 -4.56 10.85
CA HIS A 428 -38.66 -4.39 10.40
C HIS A 428 -38.39 -3.00 9.80
N ASP A 429 -38.79 -1.90 10.47
CA ASP A 429 -38.41 -0.53 10.09
C ASP A 429 -36.96 -0.16 10.50
N ASN A 430 -36.01 -0.96 10.01
CA ASN A 430 -34.60 -0.93 10.39
C ASN A 430 -33.73 -1.53 9.27
N ARG A 431 -32.43 -1.69 9.55
CA ARG A 431 -31.48 -2.19 8.57
C ARG A 431 -31.77 -3.62 8.08
N ILE A 432 -32.25 -4.52 8.93
CA ILE A 432 -32.62 -5.88 8.50
C ILE A 432 -33.80 -5.85 7.51
N GLY A 433 -34.76 -4.93 7.68
CA GLY A 433 -35.81 -4.70 6.69
C GLY A 433 -35.28 -4.18 5.36
N ALA A 434 -34.27 -3.30 5.38
CA ALA A 434 -33.61 -2.84 4.16
C ALA A 434 -32.89 -3.98 3.42
N VAL A 435 -32.29 -4.92 4.15
CA VAL A 435 -31.66 -6.13 3.60
C VAL A 435 -32.71 -7.06 2.98
N TYR A 436 -33.83 -7.32 3.66
CA TYR A 436 -34.92 -8.11 3.08
C TYR A 436 -35.50 -7.47 1.82
N GLN A 437 -35.62 -6.14 1.79
CA GLN A 437 -36.01 -5.41 0.59
C GLN A 437 -35.04 -5.64 -0.57
N ALA A 438 -33.73 -5.61 -0.31
CA ALA A 438 -32.70 -5.84 -1.32
C ALA A 438 -32.71 -7.27 -1.86
N VAL A 439 -32.85 -8.28 -0.97
CA VAL A 439 -32.95 -9.69 -1.35
C VAL A 439 -34.20 -9.93 -2.20
N TYR A 440 -35.36 -9.42 -1.76
CA TYR A 440 -36.61 -9.54 -2.51
C TYR A 440 -36.49 -8.94 -3.91
N TYR A 441 -35.95 -7.72 -4.01
CA TYR A 441 -35.80 -7.04 -5.30
C TYR A 441 -34.78 -7.71 -6.22
N PHE A 442 -33.70 -8.26 -5.66
CA PHE A 442 -32.72 -9.04 -6.42
C PHE A 442 -33.39 -10.27 -7.07
N VAL A 443 -34.17 -11.02 -6.30
CA VAL A 443 -34.89 -12.21 -6.78
C VAL A 443 -35.97 -11.82 -7.79
N GLU A 444 -36.75 -10.79 -7.51
CA GLU A 444 -37.79 -10.27 -8.41
C GLU A 444 -37.21 -9.82 -9.75
N THR A 445 -36.10 -9.09 -9.74
CA THR A 445 -35.40 -8.65 -10.96
C THR A 445 -34.91 -9.84 -11.77
N ARG A 446 -34.43 -10.89 -11.09
CA ARG A 446 -33.94 -12.12 -11.72
C ARG A 446 -35.06 -12.96 -12.34
N ILE A 447 -36.24 -13.01 -11.71
CA ILE A 447 -37.43 -13.66 -12.30
C ILE A 447 -37.93 -12.87 -13.51
N ASN A 448 -37.96 -11.54 -13.42
CA ASN A 448 -38.47 -10.67 -14.47
C ASN A 448 -37.56 -10.63 -15.72
N SER A 449 -36.23 -10.69 -15.55
CA SER A 449 -35.28 -10.77 -16.68
C SER A 449 -35.42 -12.05 -17.51
N VAL A 450 -36.09 -13.07 -16.99
CA VAL A 450 -36.29 -14.38 -17.63
C VAL A 450 -37.59 -14.39 -18.43
N ARG A 451 -38.62 -13.66 -17.96
CA ARG A 451 -39.92 -13.57 -18.64
C ARG A 451 -39.85 -12.82 -19.98
N THR A 452 -38.87 -11.94 -20.16
CA THR A 452 -38.70 -11.12 -21.38
C THR A 452 -37.94 -11.81 -22.51
N ASN A 453 -37.31 -12.97 -22.27
CA ASN A 453 -36.56 -13.74 -23.26
C ASN A 453 -37.23 -15.10 -23.55
N HIS A 454 -38.13 -15.16 -24.54
CA HIS A 454 -38.93 -16.35 -24.88
C HIS A 454 -38.11 -17.63 -25.22
N ASN A 455 -36.81 -17.53 -25.50
CA ASN A 455 -35.94 -18.68 -25.81
C ASN A 455 -35.14 -19.23 -24.60
N GLN A 456 -35.32 -18.70 -23.39
CA GLN A 456 -34.61 -19.15 -22.16
C GLN A 456 -35.55 -19.43 -20.98
N MET A 457 -36.83 -19.75 -21.25
CA MET A 457 -37.81 -20.05 -20.20
C MET A 457 -37.42 -21.23 -19.27
N SER A 458 -36.42 -22.04 -19.63
CA SER A 458 -35.99 -23.22 -18.86
C SER A 458 -34.79 -23.01 -17.91
N LEU A 459 -34.07 -21.88 -17.97
CA LEU A 459 -32.80 -21.73 -17.24
C LEU A 459 -32.92 -21.12 -15.84
N ALA A 460 -33.74 -20.09 -15.62
CA ALA A 460 -33.89 -19.51 -14.27
C ALA A 460 -34.97 -20.17 -13.41
N MET A 461 -35.80 -21.05 -13.99
CA MET A 461 -36.62 -22.00 -13.20
C MET A 461 -35.77 -23.11 -12.56
N ARG A 462 -34.43 -23.12 -12.78
CA ARG A 462 -33.49 -24.04 -12.15
C ARG A 462 -32.64 -23.38 -11.06
N ASP A 463 -32.77 -22.08 -10.85
CA ASP A 463 -32.04 -21.39 -9.80
C ASP A 463 -32.68 -21.71 -8.45
N ASN A 464 -31.84 -22.13 -7.51
CA ASN A 464 -32.26 -22.36 -6.13
C ASN A 464 -31.52 -21.38 -5.23
N ILE A 465 -32.20 -20.93 -4.17
CA ILE A 465 -31.66 -20.00 -3.20
C ILE A 465 -31.71 -20.60 -1.80
N SER A 466 -30.67 -20.31 -1.02
CA SER A 466 -30.67 -20.52 0.43
C SER A 466 -30.39 -19.18 1.09
N LEU A 467 -31.10 -18.87 2.16
CA LEU A 467 -30.81 -17.71 3.00
C LEU A 467 -30.11 -18.19 4.27
N ILE A 468 -28.97 -17.58 4.56
CA ILE A 468 -28.21 -17.83 5.78
C ILE A 468 -28.25 -16.55 6.60
N LEU A 469 -28.93 -16.60 7.74
CA LEU A 469 -28.83 -15.56 8.76
C LEU A 469 -27.81 -16.03 9.80
N PHE A 470 -26.92 -15.15 10.22
CA PHE A 470 -25.83 -15.52 11.12
C PHE A 470 -25.58 -14.44 12.16
N ASN A 471 -25.24 -14.88 13.37
CA ASN A 471 -24.79 -14.06 14.48
C ASN A 471 -23.70 -14.85 15.24
N THR A 472 -23.88 -15.14 16.53
CA THR A 472 -23.14 -16.19 17.25
C THR A 472 -23.56 -17.61 16.86
N LYS A 473 -24.68 -17.77 16.14
CA LYS A 473 -25.23 -19.02 15.60
C LYS A 473 -25.68 -18.80 14.15
N VAL A 474 -25.92 -19.89 13.43
CA VAL A 474 -26.45 -19.86 12.06
C VAL A 474 -27.91 -20.32 12.05
N ILE A 475 -28.76 -19.54 11.41
CA ILE A 475 -30.17 -19.83 11.14
C ILE A 475 -30.35 -19.89 9.64
N ILE A 476 -31.08 -20.89 9.15
CA ILE A 476 -31.39 -21.05 7.73
C ILE A 476 -32.90 -20.94 7.58
N PRO A 477 -33.44 -19.75 7.27
CA PRO A 477 -34.87 -19.57 7.13
C PRO A 477 -35.44 -20.43 5.99
N PHE A 478 -34.66 -20.58 4.91
CA PHE A 478 -34.96 -21.50 3.82
C PHE A 478 -33.68 -22.00 3.14
N GLU A 479 -33.72 -23.25 2.71
CA GLU A 479 -32.60 -23.98 2.11
C GLU A 479 -32.98 -24.51 0.73
N ASN A 480 -32.10 -24.33 -0.25
CA ASN A 480 -32.17 -24.85 -1.62
C ASN A 480 -33.57 -24.75 -2.27
N ARG A 481 -34.25 -23.62 -2.08
CA ARG A 481 -35.62 -23.40 -2.58
C ARG A 481 -35.64 -22.79 -3.96
N ASP A 482 -36.59 -23.21 -4.78
CA ASP A 482 -36.88 -22.57 -6.06
C ASP A 482 -37.45 -21.15 -5.87
N LEU A 483 -37.43 -20.37 -6.96
CA LEU A 483 -37.83 -18.96 -6.97
C LEU A 483 -39.28 -18.75 -7.44
N THR A 484 -40.16 -19.75 -7.30
CA THR A 484 -41.52 -19.69 -7.88
C THR A 484 -42.50 -18.81 -7.09
N ASP A 485 -42.34 -18.72 -5.77
CA ASP A 485 -43.22 -17.94 -4.88
C ASP A 485 -42.44 -16.97 -3.97
N LEU A 486 -42.30 -15.74 -4.45
CA LEU A 486 -41.66 -14.63 -3.72
C LEU A 486 -42.41 -14.24 -2.43
N THR A 487 -43.73 -14.45 -2.37
CA THR A 487 -44.56 -14.08 -1.22
C THR A 487 -44.23 -14.99 -0.04
N VAL A 488 -44.10 -16.30 -0.31
CA VAL A 488 -43.72 -17.29 0.71
C VAL A 488 -42.31 -17.03 1.22
N LEU A 489 -41.36 -16.66 0.36
CA LEU A 489 -40.00 -16.30 0.79
C LEU A 489 -40.02 -15.05 1.68
N LEU A 490 -40.81 -14.03 1.33
CA LEU A 490 -40.96 -12.83 2.14
C LEU A 490 -41.57 -13.14 3.52
N ASP A 491 -42.63 -13.93 3.58
CA ASP A 491 -43.26 -14.33 4.84
C ASP A 491 -42.31 -15.10 5.76
N ILE A 492 -41.42 -15.92 5.19
CA ILE A 492 -40.39 -16.62 5.96
C ILE A 492 -39.34 -15.63 6.50
N MET A 493 -38.89 -14.68 5.67
CA MET A 493 -37.93 -13.65 6.10
C MET A 493 -38.51 -12.75 7.20
N LEU A 494 -39.77 -12.32 7.06
CA LEU A 494 -40.44 -11.43 8.02
C LEU A 494 -40.58 -12.04 9.43
N LYS A 495 -40.56 -13.37 9.55
CA LYS A 495 -40.59 -14.07 10.86
C LYS A 495 -39.25 -14.04 11.60
N GLN A 496 -38.17 -13.64 10.94
CA GLN A 496 -36.81 -13.68 11.49
C GLN A 496 -36.38 -12.32 12.00
N ASN A 497 -35.89 -12.28 13.24
CA ASN A 497 -35.44 -11.05 13.90
C ASN A 497 -33.92 -10.91 13.90
N ALA A 498 -33.44 -9.68 14.06
CA ALA A 498 -32.03 -9.39 14.30
C ALA A 498 -31.64 -9.74 15.75
N TYR A 499 -30.54 -10.48 15.88
CA TYR A 499 -29.93 -10.88 17.16
C TYR A 499 -28.47 -10.43 17.20
N GLY A 500 -27.95 -10.18 18.40
CA GLY A 500 -26.59 -9.66 18.59
C GLY A 500 -25.49 -10.69 18.34
N GLY A 501 -24.31 -10.17 17.98
CA GLY A 501 -23.11 -10.94 17.66
C GLY A 501 -22.99 -11.29 16.17
N THR A 502 -21.80 -11.71 15.76
CA THR A 502 -21.50 -12.02 14.34
C THR A 502 -20.34 -13.01 14.25
N SER A 503 -20.44 -13.98 13.35
CA SER A 503 -19.39 -14.97 13.08
C SER A 503 -19.40 -15.30 11.61
N TYR A 504 -18.42 -14.74 10.88
CA TYR A 504 -18.27 -15.01 9.46
C TYR A 504 -17.75 -16.42 9.22
N ASP A 505 -16.92 -16.95 10.13
CA ASP A 505 -16.44 -18.32 10.08
C ASP A 505 -17.61 -19.31 10.02
N LEU A 506 -18.58 -19.19 10.93
CA LEU A 506 -19.76 -20.05 10.96
C LEU A 506 -20.63 -19.87 9.71
N ALA A 507 -20.80 -18.63 9.25
CA ALA A 507 -21.60 -18.31 8.06
C ALA A 507 -21.01 -18.95 6.80
N ILE A 508 -19.71 -18.75 6.56
CA ILE A 508 -19.01 -19.29 5.39
C ILE A 508 -18.86 -20.81 5.47
N GLN A 509 -18.58 -21.36 6.65
CA GLN A 509 -18.56 -22.81 6.85
C GLN A 509 -19.92 -23.44 6.53
N LYS A 510 -21.02 -22.81 6.97
CA LYS A 510 -22.36 -23.31 6.67
C LYS A 510 -22.71 -23.14 5.19
N ALA A 511 -22.32 -22.04 4.55
CA ALA A 511 -22.47 -21.87 3.11
C ALA A 511 -21.73 -22.97 2.33
N GLY A 512 -20.51 -23.31 2.75
CA GLY A 512 -19.75 -24.44 2.20
C GLY A 512 -20.49 -25.76 2.35
N SER A 513 -21.01 -26.05 3.55
CA SER A 513 -21.79 -27.27 3.80
C SER A 513 -23.05 -27.36 2.93
N LEU A 514 -23.75 -26.24 2.70
CA LEU A 514 -24.92 -26.20 1.83
C LEU A 514 -24.56 -26.44 0.36
N ILE A 515 -23.47 -25.82 -0.11
CA ILE A 515 -22.96 -26.03 -1.46
C ILE A 515 -22.55 -27.49 -1.66
N GLU A 516 -21.92 -28.11 -0.67
CA GLU A 516 -21.55 -29.53 -0.74
C GLU A 516 -22.77 -30.46 -0.76
N THR A 517 -23.77 -30.16 0.08
CA THR A 517 -24.99 -30.98 0.19
C THR A 517 -25.83 -30.93 -1.08
N HIS A 518 -25.91 -29.76 -1.72
CA HIS A 518 -26.75 -29.52 -2.91
C HIS A 518 -25.93 -29.29 -4.18
N PHE A 519 -24.72 -29.84 -4.24
CA PHE A 519 -23.82 -29.64 -5.36
C PHE A 519 -24.43 -30.17 -6.66
N ASP A 520 -24.49 -29.31 -7.67
CA ASP A 520 -24.94 -29.66 -9.02
C ASP A 520 -23.87 -29.19 -10.03
N PRO A 521 -23.21 -30.11 -10.76
CA PRO A 521 -22.16 -29.76 -11.71
C PRO A 521 -22.66 -28.96 -12.92
N THR A 522 -23.98 -28.90 -13.13
CA THR A 522 -24.60 -28.09 -14.20
C THR A 522 -24.91 -26.66 -13.76
N LYS A 523 -24.71 -26.33 -12.48
CA LYS A 523 -25.00 -25.02 -11.89
C LYS A 523 -23.73 -24.33 -11.39
N VAL A 524 -23.80 -23.00 -11.35
CA VAL A 524 -22.73 -22.15 -10.80
C VAL A 524 -23.09 -21.75 -9.38
N ASN A 525 -22.18 -22.00 -8.45
CA ASN A 525 -22.36 -21.59 -7.05
C ASN A 525 -22.00 -20.11 -6.87
N ILE A 526 -22.93 -19.34 -6.30
CA ILE A 526 -22.75 -17.92 -6.01
C ILE A 526 -23.08 -17.68 -4.54
N ILE A 527 -22.18 -17.03 -3.81
CA ILE A 527 -22.42 -16.53 -2.46
C ILE A 527 -22.55 -15.02 -2.54
N ILE A 528 -23.70 -14.49 -2.13
CA ILE A 528 -23.89 -13.06 -1.88
C ILE A 528 -23.80 -12.84 -0.38
N PHE A 529 -22.68 -12.30 0.06
CA PHE A 529 -22.39 -12.06 1.45
C PHE A 529 -22.79 -10.63 1.84
N LEU A 530 -23.93 -10.53 2.52
CA LEU A 530 -24.45 -9.27 3.07
C LEU A 530 -23.98 -9.13 4.51
N SER A 531 -23.15 -8.14 4.76
CA SER A 531 -22.39 -8.04 5.99
C SER A 531 -22.41 -6.62 6.56
N ASP A 532 -22.49 -6.52 7.88
CA ASP A 532 -22.29 -5.29 8.64
C ASP A 532 -20.80 -4.89 8.75
N GLY A 533 -19.90 -5.77 8.30
CA GLY A 533 -18.44 -5.59 8.31
C GLY A 533 -17.85 -5.67 9.72
N GLU A 534 -18.52 -6.37 10.61
CA GLU A 534 -18.30 -6.38 12.05
C GLU A 534 -17.46 -7.53 12.60
N CYS A 535 -17.16 -8.53 11.78
CA CYS A 535 -16.30 -9.67 12.09
C CYS A 535 -15.04 -9.65 11.19
N GLY A 536 -13.99 -10.36 11.60
CA GLY A 536 -12.81 -10.60 10.77
C GLY A 536 -13.16 -11.41 9.52
N ALA A 537 -12.43 -11.20 8.43
CA ALA A 537 -12.61 -12.01 7.23
C ALA A 537 -12.22 -13.48 7.52
N PRO A 538 -13.10 -14.46 7.26
CA PRO A 538 -12.84 -15.87 7.58
C PRO A 538 -11.95 -16.49 6.48
N MET A 539 -10.72 -16.01 6.38
CA MET A 539 -9.81 -16.29 5.26
C MET A 539 -9.54 -17.79 5.10
N LYS A 540 -9.44 -18.54 6.21
CA LYS A 540 -9.21 -19.98 6.18
C LYS A 540 -10.39 -20.71 5.53
N GLN A 541 -11.61 -20.38 5.92
CA GLN A 541 -12.85 -21.00 5.44
C GLN A 541 -13.14 -20.58 4.00
N LEU A 542 -12.89 -19.31 3.66
CA LEU A 542 -13.01 -18.79 2.29
C LEU A 542 -12.01 -19.46 1.34
N ARG A 543 -10.76 -19.66 1.76
CA ARG A 543 -9.77 -20.39 0.94
C ARG A 543 -10.22 -21.84 0.77
N ALA A 544 -10.62 -22.51 1.85
CA ALA A 544 -11.07 -23.89 1.82
C ALA A 544 -12.27 -24.11 0.88
N ILE A 545 -13.33 -23.30 1.00
CA ILE A 545 -14.53 -23.43 0.16
C ILE A 545 -14.22 -23.15 -1.32
N CYS A 546 -13.35 -22.18 -1.62
CA CYS A 546 -12.93 -21.87 -2.98
C CYS A 546 -12.10 -23.00 -3.60
N GLU A 547 -11.14 -23.55 -2.86
CA GLU A 547 -10.31 -24.68 -3.31
C GLU A 547 -11.15 -25.94 -3.55
N GLN A 548 -12.09 -26.25 -2.64
CA GLN A 548 -13.01 -27.38 -2.78
C GLN A 548 -13.89 -27.26 -4.04
N ASN A 549 -14.45 -26.08 -4.29
CA ASN A 549 -15.30 -25.83 -5.47
C ASN A 549 -14.48 -25.88 -6.77
N LYS A 550 -13.26 -25.33 -6.76
CA LYS A 550 -12.32 -25.41 -7.88
C LYS A 550 -11.95 -26.86 -8.20
N ALA A 551 -11.70 -27.70 -7.19
CA ALA A 551 -11.40 -29.12 -7.38
C ALA A 551 -12.57 -29.91 -8.01
N LYS A 552 -13.81 -29.47 -7.78
CA LYS A 552 -15.02 -30.05 -8.39
C LYS A 552 -15.35 -29.48 -9.78
N GLY A 553 -14.50 -28.60 -10.33
CA GLY A 553 -14.68 -28.03 -11.67
C GLY A 553 -15.74 -26.93 -11.77
N SER A 554 -16.28 -26.44 -10.64
CA SER A 554 -17.26 -25.35 -10.59
C SER A 554 -16.72 -24.23 -9.70
N PRO A 555 -16.05 -23.19 -10.25
CA PRO A 555 -15.48 -22.13 -9.43
C PRO A 555 -16.57 -21.34 -8.69
N LEU A 556 -16.28 -21.00 -7.43
CA LEU A 556 -17.19 -20.25 -6.56
C LEU A 556 -17.09 -18.74 -6.84
N TYR A 557 -18.23 -18.08 -7.02
CA TYR A 557 -18.30 -16.62 -7.11
C TYR A 557 -18.77 -16.01 -5.79
N LEU A 558 -17.98 -15.08 -5.24
CA LEU A 558 -18.29 -14.38 -4.01
C LEU A 558 -18.55 -12.90 -4.29
N TYR A 559 -19.75 -12.43 -3.98
CA TYR A 559 -20.13 -11.03 -4.00
C TYR A 559 -20.30 -10.54 -2.56
N THR A 560 -19.54 -9.52 -2.17
CA THR A 560 -19.66 -8.91 -0.85
C THR A 560 -20.34 -7.56 -0.98
N GLN A 561 -21.41 -7.33 -0.22
CA GLN A 561 -22.06 -6.03 -0.15
C GLN A 561 -22.25 -5.63 1.32
N LYS A 562 -21.84 -4.40 1.63
CA LYS A 562 -22.00 -3.82 2.96
C LYS A 562 -23.46 -3.38 3.14
N ALA A 563 -24.12 -3.93 4.15
CA ALA A 563 -25.51 -3.65 4.49
C ALA A 563 -25.67 -2.38 5.33
#